data_AF-A0A959Z3Y6-F1
#
_entry.id   AF-A0A959Z3Y6-F1
#
_cell.length_a   1.000
_cell.length_b   1.000
_cell.length_c   1.000
_cell.angle_alpha   90.00
_cell.angle_beta   90.00
_cell.angle_gamma   90.00
#
_symmetry.space_group_name_H-M   'P 1'
#
loop_
_entity.id
_entity.type
_entity.pdbx_description
1 polymer ?
#
loop_
_entity_poly.entity_id
_entity_poly.type
_entity_poly.pdbx_seq_one_letter_code
_entity_poly.pdbx_strand_id
1 'polypeptide(L)'
;MRNVLNTLLIAVALPLVAQEERPATTDLPPPTEVRHASMSFSTGIHPTFAVTFEGTEERDVERYWKDNLKDISADVSTKKELLASGALLPNISSDTVRVLMKADRPTKKSPHLMVHVAFLTVNGWVGPDSDPSEVEACRQYVYDRSVAFKREVMNAQWQEAEKVLNNLQREYDLLVREHGRMEQQHKKSRDREEEARTDQGRLEDEVKRGREELDAALKAAQDNPGEEATERADKAGKELGKAEKQLEKARDTEVDQRKKAEQLEWDLKQNEEAQKSKQVEIA
;
A
#
# COMPACT_ATOMS: atom_id res chain seq x y z
N MET A 1 -25.24 40.61 11.39
CA MET A 1 -24.60 40.34 12.70
C MET A 1 -24.90 38.90 13.09
N ARG A 2 -23.85 38.11 13.35
CA ARG A 2 -23.80 36.84 14.11
C ARG A 2 -24.54 35.65 13.47
N ASN A 3 -23.79 34.64 12.99
CA ASN A 3 -23.25 33.49 13.74
C ASN A 3 -24.35 32.46 14.04
N VAL A 4 -24.20 31.14 13.93
CA VAL A 4 -23.11 30.23 13.53
C VAL A 4 -23.72 28.82 13.68
N LEU A 5 -23.29 27.87 12.85
CA LEU A 5 -23.40 26.41 12.98
C LEU A 5 -24.73 25.80 13.48
N ASN A 6 -25.40 25.07 12.60
CA ASN A 6 -25.97 23.79 13.00
C ASN A 6 -25.37 22.68 12.14
N THR A 7 -24.34 22.06 12.72
CA THR A 7 -23.57 20.93 12.23
C THR A 7 -24.52 19.77 11.93
N LEU A 8 -24.65 19.39 10.65
CA LEU A 8 -25.17 18.08 10.29
C LEU A 8 -24.15 17.04 10.76
N LEU A 9 -24.43 16.40 11.89
CA LEU A 9 -23.83 15.11 12.23
C LEU A 9 -24.26 14.12 11.15
N ILE A 10 -23.37 13.85 10.19
CA ILE A 10 -23.46 12.64 9.38
C ILE A 10 -23.08 11.49 10.33
N ALA A 11 -24.11 10.86 10.88
CA ALA A 11 -23.97 9.58 11.55
C ALA A 11 -23.45 8.58 10.51
N VAL A 12 -22.15 8.28 10.56
CA VAL A 12 -21.56 7.15 9.85
C VAL A 12 -22.16 5.89 10.46
N ALA A 13 -23.23 5.40 9.84
CA ALA A 13 -23.76 4.08 10.10
C ALA A 13 -22.70 3.07 9.65
N LEU A 14 -21.88 2.61 10.59
CA LEU A 14 -21.09 1.39 10.41
C LEU A 14 -22.07 0.27 10.01
N PRO A 15 -21.85 -0.42 8.88
CA PRO A 15 -22.47 -1.71 8.70
C PRO A 15 -21.86 -2.63 9.75
N LEU A 16 -22.73 -3.14 10.63
CA LEU A 16 -22.46 -4.28 11.49
C LEU A 16 -22.26 -5.50 10.58
N VAL A 17 -21.07 -5.61 9.98
CA VAL A 17 -20.64 -6.80 9.25
C VAL A 17 -20.49 -7.89 10.29
N ALA A 18 -21.29 -8.93 10.12
CA ALA A 18 -21.25 -10.16 10.88
C ALA A 18 -19.80 -10.57 11.12
N GLN A 19 -19.42 -10.71 12.39
CA GLN A 19 -18.22 -11.44 12.78
C GLN A 19 -18.37 -12.86 12.27
N GLU A 20 -17.89 -13.11 11.05
CA GLU A 20 -17.43 -14.43 10.67
C GLU A 20 -16.33 -14.78 11.66
N GLU A 21 -16.56 -15.81 12.46
CA GLU A 21 -15.67 -16.29 13.50
C GLU A 21 -14.27 -16.47 12.90
N ARG A 22 -13.36 -15.51 13.18
CA ARG A 22 -11.94 -15.75 13.01
C ARG A 22 -11.63 -16.98 13.87
N PRO A 23 -11.17 -18.11 13.32
CA PRO A 23 -10.61 -19.12 14.19
C PRO A 23 -9.42 -18.45 14.88
N ALA A 24 -9.55 -18.26 16.19
CA ALA A 24 -8.45 -17.92 17.06
C ALA A 24 -7.50 -19.12 17.13
N THR A 25 -6.83 -19.44 16.03
CA THR A 25 -5.68 -20.34 16.06
C THR A 25 -4.53 -19.52 16.58
N THR A 26 -4.43 -19.50 17.91
CA THR A 26 -3.19 -19.17 18.60
C THR A 26 -2.23 -20.34 18.38
N ASP A 27 -1.88 -20.64 17.13
CA ASP A 27 -0.80 -21.58 16.82
C ASP A 27 0.49 -20.80 17.02
N LEU A 28 0.91 -20.75 18.28
CA LEU A 28 2.32 -20.54 18.56
C LEU A 28 3.06 -21.59 17.73
N PRO A 29 4.08 -21.19 16.93
CA PRO A 29 4.85 -22.15 16.16
C PRO A 29 5.33 -23.24 17.12
N PRO A 30 5.27 -24.53 16.71
CA PRO A 30 5.64 -25.64 17.58
C PRO A 30 7.02 -25.37 18.19
N PRO A 31 7.23 -25.73 19.47
CA PRO A 31 8.49 -25.47 20.16
C PRO A 31 9.64 -26.01 19.33
N THR A 32 10.70 -25.20 19.15
CA THR A 32 11.88 -25.60 18.39
C THR A 32 12.49 -26.84 19.02
N GLU A 33 12.41 -27.97 18.34
CA GLU A 33 12.97 -29.23 18.83
C GLU A 33 14.30 -29.51 18.11
N VAL A 34 15.34 -29.80 18.88
CA VAL A 34 16.64 -30.25 18.36
C VAL A 34 16.72 -31.77 18.53
N ARG A 35 16.81 -32.50 17.42
CA ARG A 35 16.87 -33.97 17.41
C ARG A 35 18.27 -34.47 17.04
N HIS A 36 18.63 -35.65 17.53
CA HIS A 36 19.80 -36.34 16.98
C HIS A 36 19.46 -36.93 15.61
N ALA A 37 20.38 -36.78 14.68
CA ALA A 37 20.32 -37.38 13.36
C ALA A 37 21.74 -37.70 12.89
N SER A 38 21.86 -38.26 11.70
CA SER A 38 23.14 -38.45 11.01
C SER A 38 23.01 -37.91 9.60
N MET A 39 24.05 -37.24 9.11
CA MET A 39 24.04 -36.60 7.80
C MET A 39 25.38 -36.81 7.08
N SER A 40 25.31 -36.89 5.76
CA SER A 40 26.48 -36.97 4.90
C SER A 40 27.07 -35.58 4.63
N PHE A 41 28.36 -35.45 4.95
CA PHE A 41 29.19 -34.29 4.69
C PHE A 41 30.38 -34.67 3.80
N SER A 42 31.16 -33.69 3.38
CA SER A 42 32.34 -33.89 2.53
C SER A 42 33.43 -34.77 3.17
N THR A 43 33.39 -34.92 4.50
CA THR A 43 34.36 -35.68 5.31
C THR A 43 33.83 -37.02 5.82
N GLY A 44 32.61 -37.40 5.47
CA GLY A 44 31.97 -38.65 5.92
C GLY A 44 30.55 -38.45 6.43
N ILE A 45 29.99 -39.51 7.02
CA ILE A 45 28.69 -39.46 7.71
C ILE A 45 28.96 -39.23 9.18
N HIS A 46 28.40 -38.15 9.73
CA HIS A 46 28.66 -37.72 11.10
C HIS A 46 27.36 -37.62 11.90
N PRO A 47 27.40 -37.78 13.24
CA PRO A 47 26.29 -37.43 14.10
C PRO A 47 26.00 -35.93 14.01
N THR A 48 24.71 -35.58 14.03
CA THR A 48 24.22 -34.21 13.87
C THR A 48 23.11 -33.89 14.84
N PHE A 49 22.98 -32.59 15.10
CA PHE A 49 21.82 -31.97 15.74
C PHE A 49 20.97 -31.37 14.63
N ALA A 50 19.73 -31.84 14.52
CA ALA A 50 18.81 -31.49 13.46
C ALA A 50 17.67 -30.61 13.97
N VAL A 51 17.35 -29.55 13.22
CA VAL A 51 16.21 -28.65 13.49
C VAL A 51 15.42 -28.42 12.22
N THR A 52 14.10 -28.40 12.35
CA THR A 52 13.18 -28.13 11.24
C THR A 52 12.71 -26.67 11.24
N PHE A 53 12.76 -26.06 10.06
CA PHE A 53 12.19 -24.75 9.76
C PHE A 53 11.08 -24.88 8.71
N GLU A 54 10.02 -24.11 8.87
CA GLU A 54 8.91 -24.06 7.93
C GLU A 54 8.95 -22.73 7.17
N GLY A 55 8.61 -22.76 5.88
CA GLY A 55 8.49 -21.55 5.07
C GLY A 55 9.80 -20.75 4.90
N THR A 56 10.96 -21.35 5.20
CA THR A 56 12.27 -20.69 5.09
C THR A 56 13.09 -21.28 3.95
N GLU A 57 13.89 -20.46 3.28
CA GLU A 57 14.80 -20.88 2.21
C GLU A 57 16.16 -21.37 2.75
N GLU A 58 16.75 -22.36 2.09
CA GLU A 58 18.09 -22.88 2.39
C GLU A 58 19.14 -21.76 2.41
N ARG A 59 19.10 -20.88 1.41
CA ARG A 59 20.00 -19.73 1.29
C ARG A 59 19.96 -18.80 2.51
N ASP A 60 18.79 -18.62 3.13
CA ASP A 60 18.63 -17.72 4.27
C ASP A 60 19.23 -18.33 5.54
N VAL A 61 18.99 -19.62 5.75
CA VAL A 61 19.64 -20.39 6.81
C VAL A 61 21.15 -20.37 6.64
N GLU A 62 21.65 -20.73 5.47
CA GLU A 62 23.08 -20.80 5.20
C GLU A 62 23.77 -19.45 5.41
N ARG A 63 23.14 -18.37 4.94
CA ARG A 63 23.62 -17.01 5.17
C ARG A 63 23.67 -16.67 6.66
N TYR A 64 22.58 -16.91 7.39
CA TYR A 64 22.51 -16.66 8.83
C TYR A 64 23.61 -17.40 9.59
N TRP A 65 23.77 -18.70 9.36
CA TRP A 65 24.80 -19.51 10.01
C TRP A 65 26.20 -19.06 9.62
N LYS A 66 26.42 -18.69 8.36
CA LYS A 66 27.71 -18.19 7.88
C LYS A 66 28.10 -16.92 8.61
N ASP A 67 27.18 -15.97 8.70
CA ASP A 67 27.46 -14.68 9.32
C ASP A 67 27.71 -14.85 10.83
N ASN A 68 26.95 -15.70 11.51
CA ASN A 68 27.18 -16.00 12.93
C ASN A 68 28.45 -16.81 13.22
N LEU A 69 28.90 -17.65 12.28
CA LEU A 69 30.12 -18.46 12.45
C LEU A 69 31.39 -17.68 12.10
N LYS A 70 31.33 -16.70 11.19
CA LYS A 70 32.48 -15.85 10.84
C LYS A 70 33.07 -15.13 12.04
N ASP A 71 32.23 -14.68 12.97
CA ASP A 71 32.67 -13.89 14.11
C ASP A 71 33.41 -14.72 15.16
N ILE A 72 33.20 -16.04 15.17
CA ILE A 72 33.72 -16.94 16.21
C ILE A 72 34.71 -17.97 15.67
N SER A 73 34.95 -18.02 14.36
CA SER A 73 35.77 -19.05 13.70
C SER A 73 36.95 -18.44 12.95
N ALA A 74 38.04 -19.20 12.86
CA ALA A 74 39.23 -18.78 12.10
C ALA A 74 39.00 -18.78 10.59
N ASP A 75 38.22 -19.73 10.06
CA ASP A 75 37.86 -19.81 8.65
C ASP A 75 36.43 -20.34 8.46
N VAL A 76 35.73 -19.86 7.43
CA VAL A 76 34.39 -20.30 7.06
C VAL A 76 34.30 -20.52 5.55
N SER A 77 34.07 -21.77 5.13
CA SER A 77 33.88 -22.18 3.74
C SER A 77 32.42 -22.55 3.47
N THR A 78 31.91 -22.22 2.28
CA THR A 78 30.54 -22.52 1.84
C THR A 78 30.50 -23.24 0.49
N LYS A 79 31.55 -23.98 0.13
CA LYS A 79 31.69 -24.59 -1.22
C LYS A 79 30.77 -25.79 -1.45
N LYS A 80 30.59 -26.64 -0.45
CA LYS A 80 29.80 -27.89 -0.52
C LYS A 80 28.81 -28.01 0.63
N GLU A 81 29.24 -27.53 1.77
CA GLU A 81 28.54 -27.39 3.03
C GLU A 81 29.14 -26.18 3.72
N LEU A 82 28.46 -25.69 4.74
CA LEU A 82 29.04 -24.68 5.60
C LEU A 82 30.02 -25.37 6.54
N LEU A 83 31.30 -25.06 6.39
CA LEU A 83 32.38 -25.56 7.25
C LEU A 83 33.03 -24.37 7.95
N ALA A 84 32.89 -24.31 9.26
CA ALA A 84 33.61 -23.39 10.12
C ALA A 84 34.74 -24.12 10.84
N SER A 85 35.98 -23.66 10.65
CA SER A 85 37.17 -24.23 11.26
C SER A 85 37.69 -23.32 12.36
N GLY A 86 38.09 -23.90 13.49
CA GLY A 86 38.66 -23.14 14.60
C GLY A 86 37.63 -22.30 15.35
N ALA A 87 36.39 -22.75 15.47
CA ALA A 87 35.32 -22.03 16.16
C ALA A 87 35.53 -22.04 17.67
N LEU A 88 35.52 -20.87 18.31
CA LEU A 88 35.61 -20.72 19.76
C LEU A 88 34.21 -20.87 20.36
N LEU A 89 33.94 -22.04 20.93
CA LEU A 89 32.67 -22.37 21.59
C LEU A 89 32.96 -22.89 23.02
N PRO A 90 33.25 -21.99 23.98
CA PRO A 90 33.71 -22.37 25.33
C PRO A 90 32.74 -23.24 26.11
N ASN A 91 31.44 -23.15 25.81
CA ASN A 91 30.41 -23.97 26.45
C ASN A 91 30.42 -25.42 25.95
N ILE A 92 31.00 -25.69 24.77
CA ILE A 92 31.05 -27.00 24.13
C ILE A 92 32.41 -27.67 24.35
N SER A 93 33.50 -26.91 24.22
CA SER A 93 34.85 -27.42 24.43
C SER A 93 35.76 -26.31 24.93
N SER A 94 36.77 -26.69 25.71
CA SER A 94 37.84 -25.77 26.13
C SER A 94 38.82 -25.41 25.00
N ASP A 95 38.79 -26.17 23.90
CA ASP A 95 39.56 -25.90 22.67
C ASP A 95 38.63 -25.48 21.53
N THR A 96 39.20 -25.14 20.39
CA THR A 96 38.50 -24.85 19.15
C THR A 96 37.74 -26.05 18.61
N VAL A 97 36.56 -25.79 18.07
CA VAL A 97 35.65 -26.79 17.51
C VAL A 97 35.55 -26.57 16.00
N ARG A 98 35.39 -27.66 15.24
CA ARG A 98 34.96 -27.55 13.84
C ARG A 98 33.47 -27.77 13.74
N VAL A 99 32.77 -26.85 13.08
CA VAL A 99 31.32 -26.91 12.89
C VAL A 99 31.03 -27.17 11.41
N LEU A 100 30.24 -28.20 11.13
CA LEU A 100 29.64 -28.45 9.82
C LEU A 100 28.16 -28.16 9.89
N MET A 101 27.63 -27.44 8.91
CA MET A 101 26.19 -27.25 8.75
C MET A 101 25.77 -27.49 7.31
N LYS A 102 24.66 -28.20 7.16
CA LYS A 102 24.00 -28.39 5.87
C LYS A 102 22.50 -28.30 6.05
N ALA A 103 21.84 -27.53 5.20
CA ALA A 103 20.40 -27.54 5.10
C ALA A 103 19.97 -28.52 3.99
N ASP A 104 18.92 -29.27 4.23
CA ASP A 104 18.37 -30.26 3.31
C ASP A 104 16.84 -30.21 3.32
N ARG A 105 16.23 -30.47 2.16
CA ARG A 105 14.79 -30.69 2.06
C ARG A 105 14.54 -32.17 1.80
N PRO A 106 13.82 -32.87 2.70
CA PRO A 106 13.57 -34.31 2.52
C PRO A 106 12.86 -34.62 1.18
N THR A 107 12.09 -33.68 0.63
CA THR A 107 11.65 -33.71 -0.77
C THR A 107 11.70 -32.31 -1.37
N LYS A 108 11.87 -32.20 -2.71
CA LYS A 108 11.89 -30.90 -3.42
C LYS A 108 10.63 -30.05 -3.23
N LYS A 109 9.50 -30.67 -2.84
CA LYS A 109 8.22 -30.01 -2.58
C LYS A 109 7.92 -29.85 -1.08
N SER A 110 8.84 -30.28 -0.21
CA SER A 110 8.65 -30.20 1.24
C SER A 110 8.65 -28.73 1.69
N PRO A 111 7.60 -28.28 2.41
CA PRO A 111 7.63 -26.96 3.06
C PRO A 111 8.62 -26.92 4.22
N HIS A 112 9.02 -28.09 4.72
CA HIS A 112 9.97 -28.26 5.81
C HIS A 112 11.41 -28.32 5.27
N LEU A 113 12.26 -27.45 5.81
CA LEU A 113 13.70 -27.44 5.64
C LEU A 113 14.33 -27.99 6.92
N MET A 114 15.15 -29.02 6.80
CA MET A 114 15.90 -29.59 7.92
C MET A 114 17.34 -29.08 7.89
N VAL A 115 17.82 -28.61 9.03
CA VAL A 115 19.19 -28.12 9.19
C VAL A 115 19.94 -29.10 10.07
N HIS A 116 21.02 -29.64 9.54
CA HIS A 116 21.89 -30.60 10.21
C HIS A 116 23.20 -29.92 10.61
N VAL A 117 23.54 -29.95 11.90
CA VAL A 117 24.77 -29.37 12.44
C VAL A 117 25.61 -30.44 13.11
N ALA A 118 26.87 -30.62 12.68
CA ALA A 118 27.84 -31.52 13.30
C ALA A 118 28.96 -30.74 13.98
N PHE A 119 29.43 -31.24 15.12
CA PHE A 119 30.53 -30.65 15.88
C PHE A 119 31.67 -31.67 16.02
N LEU A 120 32.88 -31.25 15.69
CA LEU A 120 34.11 -32.02 15.91
C LEU A 120 34.95 -31.30 16.96
N THR A 121 35.13 -31.94 18.10
CA THR A 121 36.01 -31.50 19.19
C THR A 121 37.32 -32.29 19.15
N VAL A 122 38.24 -32.01 20.09
CA VAL A 122 39.46 -32.81 20.29
C VAL A 122 39.18 -34.27 20.62
N ASN A 123 38.00 -34.57 21.18
CA ASN A 123 37.56 -35.91 21.56
C ASN A 123 36.89 -36.67 20.41
N GLY A 124 36.68 -36.02 19.26
CA GLY A 124 36.00 -36.58 18.10
C GLY A 124 34.65 -35.91 17.81
N TRP A 125 33.82 -36.59 17.03
CA TRP A 125 32.50 -36.09 16.66
C TRP A 125 31.54 -36.20 17.84
N VAL A 126 30.85 -35.10 18.15
CA VAL A 126 29.86 -35.08 19.22
C VAL A 126 28.59 -35.80 18.77
N GLY A 127 28.26 -36.90 19.44
CA GLY A 127 27.09 -37.73 19.18
C GLY A 127 26.50 -38.32 20.46
N PRO A 128 25.53 -39.24 20.35
CA PRO A 128 24.84 -39.82 21.52
C PRO A 128 25.76 -40.52 22.52
N ASP A 129 26.92 -41.01 22.06
CA ASP A 129 27.90 -41.73 22.88
C ASP A 129 28.99 -40.81 23.48
N SER A 130 28.93 -39.50 23.21
CA SER A 130 29.88 -38.51 23.74
C SER A 130 29.54 -38.11 25.19
N ASP A 131 30.38 -37.26 25.80
CA ASP A 131 30.10 -36.75 27.14
C ASP A 131 28.73 -36.03 27.20
N PRO A 132 27.85 -36.36 28.18
CA PRO A 132 26.51 -35.78 28.24
C PRO A 132 26.49 -34.25 28.33
N SER A 133 27.50 -33.64 28.95
CA SER A 133 27.60 -32.18 29.05
C SER A 133 27.99 -31.54 27.71
N GLU A 134 28.88 -32.17 26.94
CA GLU A 134 29.23 -31.73 25.58
C GLU A 134 28.02 -31.84 24.64
N VAL A 135 27.27 -32.94 24.73
CA VAL A 135 26.06 -33.18 23.94
C VAL A 135 24.99 -32.14 24.22
N GLU A 136 24.73 -31.85 25.50
CA GLU A 136 23.72 -30.87 25.89
C GLU A 136 24.13 -29.45 25.51
N ALA A 137 25.42 -29.11 25.66
CA ALA A 137 25.94 -27.83 25.20
C ALA A 137 25.78 -27.62 23.69
N CYS A 138 26.03 -28.66 22.88
CA CYS A 138 25.82 -28.62 21.44
C CYS A 138 24.32 -28.49 21.09
N ARG A 139 23.46 -29.25 21.78
CA ARG A 139 22.00 -29.15 21.63
C ARG A 139 21.51 -27.74 21.92
N GLN A 140 21.92 -27.18 23.06
CA GLN A 140 21.53 -25.83 23.49
C GLN A 140 22.02 -24.78 22.50
N TYR A 141 23.27 -24.89 22.03
CA TYR A 141 23.81 -23.98 21.02
C TYR A 141 22.98 -23.98 19.73
N VAL A 142 22.63 -25.17 19.22
CA VAL A 142 21.79 -25.30 18.00
C VAL A 142 20.37 -24.79 18.26
N TYR A 143 19.82 -25.04 19.44
CA TYR A 143 18.51 -24.53 19.84
C TYR A 143 18.49 -22.99 19.85
N ASP A 144 19.43 -22.37 20.56
CA ASP A 144 19.52 -20.92 20.72
C ASP A 144 19.67 -20.23 19.37
N ARG A 145 20.58 -20.74 18.52
CA ARG A 145 20.78 -20.22 17.16
C ARG A 145 19.53 -20.36 16.30
N SER A 146 18.81 -21.46 16.41
CA SER A 146 17.57 -21.69 15.66
C SER A 146 16.43 -20.80 16.12
N VAL A 147 16.29 -20.57 17.44
CA VAL A 147 15.30 -19.65 18.00
C VAL A 147 15.60 -18.21 17.60
N ALA A 148 16.86 -17.79 17.68
CA ALA A 148 17.29 -16.47 17.24
C ALA A 148 17.00 -16.25 15.75
N PHE A 149 17.33 -17.22 14.89
CA PHE A 149 17.02 -17.14 13.47
C PHE A 149 15.52 -17.04 13.18
N LYS A 150 14.69 -17.87 13.84
CA LYS A 150 13.22 -17.77 13.72
C LYS A 150 12.72 -16.37 14.08
N ARG A 151 13.25 -15.77 15.16
CA ARG A 151 12.91 -14.38 15.54
C ARG A 151 13.29 -13.37 14.47
N GLU A 152 14.48 -13.49 13.87
CA GLU A 152 14.91 -12.61 12.78
C GLU A 152 13.99 -12.72 11.56
N VAL A 153 13.65 -13.94 11.14
CA VAL A 153 12.72 -14.18 10.02
C VAL A 153 11.35 -13.57 10.31
N MET A 154 10.81 -13.81 11.50
CA MET A 154 9.50 -13.25 11.90
C MET A 154 9.54 -11.72 11.96
N ASN A 155 10.62 -11.13 12.50
CA ASN A 155 10.80 -9.69 12.52
C ASN A 155 10.90 -9.09 11.11
N ALA A 156 11.61 -9.76 10.20
CA ALA A 156 11.73 -9.31 8.81
C ALA A 156 10.37 -9.38 8.09
N GLN A 157 9.60 -10.45 8.29
CA GLN A 157 8.24 -10.59 7.76
C GLN A 157 7.30 -9.53 8.34
N TRP A 158 7.39 -9.27 9.64
CA TRP A 158 6.63 -8.21 10.31
C TRP A 158 6.95 -6.83 9.72
N GLN A 159 8.22 -6.48 9.58
CA GLN A 159 8.64 -5.21 9.01
C GLN A 159 8.18 -5.04 7.56
N GLU A 160 8.19 -6.12 6.77
CA GLU A 160 7.70 -6.07 5.40
C GLU A 160 6.19 -5.89 5.33
N ALA A 161 5.43 -6.62 6.15
CA ALA A 161 3.99 -6.44 6.29
C ALA A 161 3.64 -5.01 6.75
N GLU A 162 4.39 -4.46 7.70
CA GLU A 162 4.23 -3.10 8.19
C GLU A 162 4.52 -2.06 7.09
N LYS A 163 5.53 -2.27 6.24
CA LYS A 163 5.79 -1.39 5.09
C LYS A 163 4.64 -1.44 4.08
N VAL A 164 4.13 -2.63 3.75
CA VAL A 164 3.01 -2.81 2.83
C VAL A 164 1.78 -2.08 3.38
N LEU A 165 1.43 -2.31 4.64
CA LEU A 165 0.32 -1.63 5.32
C LEU A 165 0.48 -0.10 5.28
N ASN A 166 1.68 0.40 5.59
CA ASN A 166 1.97 1.84 5.54
C ASN A 166 1.83 2.42 4.14
N ASN A 167 2.21 1.69 3.10
CA ASN A 167 2.04 2.13 1.71
C ASN A 167 0.55 2.17 1.33
N LEU A 168 -0.21 1.13 1.66
CA LEU A 168 -1.66 1.09 1.43
C LEU A 168 -2.38 2.24 2.14
N GLN A 169 -2.02 2.53 3.39
CA GLN A 169 -2.59 3.65 4.14
C GLN A 169 -2.27 5.01 3.48
N ARG A 170 -1.05 5.21 2.99
CA ARG A 170 -0.68 6.44 2.26
C ARG A 170 -1.46 6.60 0.96
N GLU A 171 -1.63 5.52 0.21
CA GLU A 171 -2.44 5.52 -1.01
C GLU A 171 -3.90 5.86 -0.71
N TYR A 172 -4.46 5.27 0.34
CA TYR A 172 -5.81 5.59 0.82
C TYR A 172 -5.94 7.08 1.20
N ASP A 173 -5.00 7.62 1.98
CA ASP A 173 -5.01 9.03 2.38
C ASP A 173 -4.93 9.98 1.16
N LEU A 174 -4.19 9.60 0.11
CA LEU A 174 -4.14 10.36 -1.13
C LEU A 174 -5.49 10.37 -1.85
N LEU A 175 -6.15 9.21 -1.95
CA LEU A 175 -7.48 9.10 -2.54
C LEU A 175 -8.49 9.99 -1.80
N VAL A 176 -8.50 9.98 -0.47
CA VAL A 176 -9.38 10.82 0.35
C VAL A 176 -9.13 12.32 0.10
N ARG A 177 -7.86 12.73 0.01
CA ARG A 177 -7.53 14.13 -0.29
C ARG A 177 -7.94 14.53 -1.70
N GLU A 178 -7.79 13.63 -2.66
CA GLU A 178 -8.20 13.86 -4.05
C GLU A 178 -9.72 13.99 -4.15
N HIS A 179 -10.47 13.11 -3.48
CA HIS A 179 -11.93 13.18 -3.37
C HIS A 179 -12.38 14.55 -2.85
N GLY A 180 -11.82 15.02 -1.73
CA GLY A 180 -12.16 16.33 -1.18
C GLY A 180 -11.81 17.51 -2.12
N ARG A 181 -10.77 17.38 -2.96
CA ARG A 181 -10.47 18.40 -4.00
C ARG A 181 -11.48 18.34 -5.15
N MET A 182 -11.84 17.13 -5.59
CA MET A 182 -12.84 16.93 -6.65
C MET A 182 -14.22 17.43 -6.22
N GLU A 183 -14.64 17.18 -4.98
CA GLU A 183 -15.89 17.72 -4.43
C GLU A 183 -15.93 19.25 -4.46
N GLN A 184 -14.84 19.90 -4.06
CA GLN A 184 -14.75 21.37 -4.11
C GLN A 184 -14.80 21.91 -5.54
N GLN A 185 -14.17 21.22 -6.49
CA GLN A 185 -14.24 21.60 -7.90
C GLN A 185 -15.63 21.36 -8.48
N HIS A 186 -16.27 20.24 -8.14
CA HIS A 186 -17.61 19.90 -8.56
C HIS A 186 -18.61 20.97 -8.08
N LYS A 187 -18.54 21.34 -6.80
CA LYS A 187 -19.36 22.41 -6.23
C LYS A 187 -19.15 23.73 -6.97
N LYS A 188 -17.90 24.16 -7.19
CA LYS A 188 -17.61 25.40 -7.92
C LYS A 188 -18.12 25.40 -9.35
N SER A 189 -18.07 24.24 -10.02
CA SER A 189 -18.61 24.12 -11.38
C SER A 189 -20.14 24.18 -11.38
N ARG A 190 -20.82 23.54 -10.41
CA ARG A 190 -22.28 23.67 -10.24
C ARG A 190 -22.71 25.10 -9.91
N ASP A 191 -22.01 25.78 -9.00
CA ASP A 191 -22.31 27.18 -8.66
C ASP A 191 -22.20 28.09 -9.90
N ARG A 192 -21.19 27.88 -10.75
CA ARG A 192 -21.00 28.64 -12.01
C ARG A 192 -22.01 28.27 -13.09
N GLU A 193 -22.44 27.01 -13.16
CA GLU A 193 -23.52 26.57 -14.04
C GLU A 193 -24.82 27.31 -13.70
N GLU A 194 -25.15 27.40 -12.40
CA GLU A 194 -26.34 28.10 -11.91
C GLU A 194 -26.28 29.62 -12.14
N GLU A 195 -25.11 30.23 -11.90
CA GLU A 195 -24.87 31.65 -12.21
C GLU A 195 -25.08 31.92 -13.72
N ALA A 196 -24.47 31.10 -14.59
CA ALA A 196 -24.61 31.22 -16.03
C ALA A 196 -26.07 31.04 -16.49
N ARG A 197 -26.82 30.10 -15.88
CA ARG A 197 -28.25 29.91 -16.17
C ARG A 197 -29.09 31.12 -15.74
N THR A 198 -28.79 31.71 -14.59
CA THR A 198 -29.47 32.92 -14.11
C THR A 198 -29.19 34.10 -15.04
N ASP A 199 -27.94 34.27 -15.47
CA ASP A 199 -27.53 35.29 -16.43
C ASP A 199 -28.20 35.10 -17.78
N GLN A 200 -28.36 33.87 -18.27
CA GLN A 200 -29.11 33.59 -19.49
C GLN A 200 -30.55 34.11 -19.38
N GLY A 201 -31.26 33.82 -18.29
CA GLY A 201 -32.62 34.32 -18.10
C GLY A 201 -32.70 35.86 -18.16
N ARG A 202 -31.77 36.54 -17.49
CA ARG A 202 -31.69 38.01 -17.53
C ARG A 202 -31.38 38.54 -18.94
N LEU A 203 -30.46 37.90 -19.65
CA LEU A 203 -30.04 38.30 -20.99
C LEU A 203 -31.11 37.99 -22.04
N GLU A 204 -31.91 36.94 -21.87
CA GLU A 204 -33.06 36.63 -22.73
C GLU A 204 -34.12 37.74 -22.65
N ASP A 205 -34.41 38.23 -21.44
CA ASP A 205 -35.32 39.38 -21.24
C ASP A 205 -34.74 40.68 -21.82
N GLU A 206 -33.41 40.86 -21.78
CA GLU A 206 -32.71 42.00 -22.37
C GLU A 206 -32.74 41.94 -23.91
N VAL A 207 -32.46 40.78 -24.50
CA VAL A 207 -32.56 40.54 -25.95
C VAL A 207 -33.99 40.74 -26.43
N LYS A 208 -34.99 40.26 -25.69
CA LYS A 208 -36.40 40.45 -26.04
C LYS A 208 -36.76 41.94 -26.09
N ARG A 209 -36.41 42.70 -25.05
CA ARG A 209 -36.65 44.16 -25.02
C ARG A 209 -35.87 44.87 -26.13
N GLY A 210 -34.60 44.53 -26.34
CA GLY A 210 -33.79 45.11 -27.40
C GLY A 210 -34.34 44.85 -28.80
N ARG A 211 -34.95 43.69 -29.04
CA ARG A 211 -35.66 43.38 -30.30
C ARG A 211 -36.90 44.27 -30.48
N GLU A 212 -37.72 44.38 -29.44
CA GLU A 212 -38.90 45.26 -29.45
C GLU A 212 -38.52 46.74 -29.68
N GLU A 213 -37.43 47.21 -29.08
CA GLU A 213 -36.89 48.56 -29.27
C GLU A 213 -36.35 48.79 -30.68
N LEU A 214 -35.60 47.82 -31.24
CA LEU A 214 -35.11 47.88 -32.61
C LEU A 214 -36.26 47.92 -33.63
N ASP A 215 -37.27 47.06 -33.47
CA ASP A 215 -38.43 47.02 -34.35
C ASP A 215 -39.20 48.35 -34.31
N ALA A 216 -39.37 48.95 -33.12
CA ALA A 216 -39.98 50.26 -32.97
C ALA A 216 -39.16 51.37 -33.62
N ALA A 217 -37.83 51.36 -33.48
CA ALA A 217 -36.93 52.33 -34.08
C ALA A 217 -36.89 52.23 -35.62
N LEU A 218 -36.87 51.01 -36.16
CA LEU A 218 -36.94 50.78 -37.61
C LEU A 218 -38.27 51.27 -38.19
N LYS A 219 -39.39 51.03 -37.51
CA LYS A 219 -40.70 51.54 -37.92
C LYS A 219 -40.73 53.07 -37.90
N ALA A 220 -40.20 53.70 -36.85
CA ALA A 220 -40.11 55.17 -36.77
C ALA A 220 -39.23 55.77 -37.88
N ALA A 221 -38.12 55.11 -38.25
CA ALA A 221 -37.25 55.53 -39.34
C ALA A 221 -37.91 55.33 -40.73
N GLN A 222 -38.80 54.35 -40.89
CA GLN A 222 -39.61 54.19 -42.09
C GLN A 222 -40.70 55.27 -42.21
N ASP A 223 -41.39 55.57 -41.09
CA ASP A 223 -42.48 56.55 -41.06
C ASP A 223 -41.98 58.00 -41.21
N ASN A 224 -40.77 58.30 -40.72
CA ASN A 224 -40.13 59.61 -40.88
C ASN A 224 -38.61 59.46 -41.13
N PRO A 225 -38.18 59.37 -42.40
CA PRO A 225 -36.78 59.16 -42.76
C PRO A 225 -35.95 60.43 -42.52
N GLY A 226 -35.44 60.55 -41.30
CA GLY A 226 -34.49 61.58 -40.87
C GLY A 226 -33.26 60.97 -40.19
N GLU A 227 -32.14 61.71 -40.20
CA GLU A 227 -30.83 61.26 -39.71
C GLU A 227 -30.86 60.76 -38.25
N GLU A 228 -31.62 61.43 -37.38
CA GLU A 228 -31.80 61.01 -35.98
C GLU A 228 -32.56 59.67 -35.84
N ALA A 229 -33.50 59.38 -36.75
CA ALA A 229 -34.29 58.15 -36.69
C ALA A 229 -33.44 56.95 -37.13
N THR A 230 -32.60 57.13 -38.15
CA THR A 230 -31.62 56.13 -38.58
C THR A 230 -30.56 55.86 -37.52
N GLU A 231 -30.05 56.89 -36.84
CA GLU A 231 -29.04 56.70 -35.79
C GLU A 231 -29.59 55.94 -34.58
N ARG A 232 -30.85 56.18 -34.19
CA ARG A 232 -31.53 55.42 -33.13
C ARG A 232 -31.66 53.93 -33.48
N ALA A 233 -32.05 53.61 -34.71
CA ALA A 233 -32.16 52.23 -35.17
C ALA A 233 -30.78 51.53 -35.18
N ASP A 234 -29.74 52.21 -35.67
CA ASP A 234 -28.37 51.67 -35.67
C ASP A 234 -27.83 51.42 -34.26
N LYS A 235 -28.13 52.33 -33.32
CA LYS A 235 -27.73 52.17 -31.92
C LYS A 235 -28.46 51.00 -31.26
N ALA A 236 -29.78 50.90 -31.43
CA ALA A 236 -30.58 49.78 -30.92
C ALA A 236 -30.07 48.44 -31.48
N GLY A 237 -29.74 48.37 -32.77
CA GLY A 237 -29.17 47.18 -33.41
C GLY A 237 -27.81 46.78 -32.82
N LYS A 238 -26.94 47.75 -32.52
CA LYS A 238 -25.64 47.49 -31.87
C LYS A 238 -25.80 46.99 -30.42
N GLU A 239 -26.75 47.54 -29.67
CA GLU A 239 -27.03 47.13 -28.30
C GLU A 239 -27.64 45.73 -28.25
N LEU A 240 -28.61 45.44 -29.13
CA LEU A 240 -29.16 44.09 -29.31
C LEU A 240 -28.07 43.08 -29.66
N GLY A 241 -27.20 43.38 -30.63
CA GLY A 241 -26.12 42.49 -31.02
C GLY A 241 -25.10 42.21 -29.89
N LYS A 242 -24.88 43.18 -28.98
CA LYS A 242 -24.05 42.96 -27.78
C LYS A 242 -24.76 42.03 -26.78
N ALA A 243 -26.06 42.23 -26.54
CA ALA A 243 -26.85 41.40 -25.65
C ALA A 243 -26.94 39.95 -26.16
N GLU A 244 -27.19 39.74 -27.46
CA GLU A 244 -27.20 38.41 -28.08
C GLU A 244 -25.85 37.69 -27.95
N LYS A 245 -24.74 38.41 -28.15
CA LYS A 245 -23.39 37.86 -27.96
C LYS A 245 -23.07 37.52 -26.50
N GLN A 246 -23.60 38.28 -25.55
CA GLN A 246 -23.47 37.95 -24.13
C GLN A 246 -24.31 36.72 -23.77
N LEU A 247 -25.53 36.61 -24.31
CA LEU A 247 -26.40 35.45 -24.12
C LEU A 247 -25.76 34.17 -24.65
N GLU A 248 -25.17 34.21 -25.84
CA GLU A 248 -24.43 33.08 -26.42
C GLU A 248 -23.29 32.62 -25.51
N LYS A 249 -22.46 33.55 -25.01
CA LYS A 249 -21.37 33.21 -24.07
C LYS A 249 -21.87 32.62 -22.76
N ALA A 250 -22.99 33.10 -22.24
CA ALA A 250 -23.60 32.56 -21.03
C ALA A 250 -24.12 31.13 -21.26
N ARG A 251 -24.65 30.84 -22.45
CA ARG A 251 -25.03 29.48 -22.88
C ARG A 251 -23.84 28.55 -23.00
N ASP A 252 -22.77 29.00 -23.66
CA ASP A 252 -21.54 28.21 -23.78
C ASP A 252 -20.94 27.90 -22.40
N THR A 253 -20.92 28.90 -21.51
CA THR A 253 -20.41 28.73 -20.15
C THR A 253 -21.24 27.72 -19.35
N GLU A 254 -22.57 27.74 -19.43
CA GLU A 254 -23.45 26.77 -18.77
C GLU A 254 -23.18 25.35 -19.25
N VAL A 255 -23.09 25.15 -20.57
CA VAL A 255 -22.81 23.83 -21.17
C VAL A 255 -21.44 23.31 -20.74
N ASP A 256 -20.40 24.17 -20.75
CA ASP A 256 -19.05 23.79 -20.36
C ASP A 256 -18.95 23.44 -18.87
N GLN A 257 -19.59 24.23 -17.99
CA GLN A 257 -19.60 23.93 -16.56
C GLN A 257 -20.40 22.67 -16.24
N ARG A 258 -21.53 22.45 -16.92
CA ARG A 258 -22.35 21.24 -16.76
C ARG A 258 -21.56 19.99 -17.13
N LYS A 259 -20.93 19.96 -18.31
CA LYS A 259 -20.07 18.85 -18.74
C LYS A 259 -18.93 18.58 -17.77
N LYS A 260 -18.30 19.66 -17.27
CA LYS A 260 -17.24 19.54 -16.26
C LYS A 260 -17.76 18.96 -14.95
N ALA A 261 -18.94 19.37 -14.49
CA ALA A 261 -19.55 18.83 -13.29
C ALA A 261 -19.89 17.34 -13.45
N GLU A 262 -20.46 16.93 -14.58
CA GLU A 262 -20.75 15.52 -14.90
C GLU A 262 -19.48 14.66 -14.91
N GLN A 263 -18.39 15.15 -15.51
CA GLN A 263 -17.11 14.45 -15.49
C GLN A 263 -16.57 14.28 -14.05
N LEU A 264 -16.60 15.35 -13.25
CA LEU A 264 -16.16 15.31 -11.86
C LEU A 264 -17.02 14.38 -11.00
N GLU A 265 -18.33 14.30 -11.26
CA GLU A 265 -19.23 13.36 -10.59
C GLU A 265 -18.86 11.90 -10.90
N TRP A 266 -18.52 11.60 -12.15
CA TRP A 266 -18.02 10.28 -12.54
C TRP A 266 -16.66 9.97 -11.87
N ASP A 267 -15.72 10.93 -11.88
CA ASP A 267 -14.40 10.77 -11.24
C ASP A 267 -14.53 10.55 -9.73
N LEU A 268 -15.44 11.27 -9.06
CA LEU A 268 -15.75 11.09 -7.63
C LEU A 268 -16.21 9.67 -7.33
N LYS A 269 -17.12 9.13 -8.15
CA LYS A 269 -17.61 7.75 -7.99
C LYS A 269 -16.49 6.72 -8.16
N GLN A 270 -15.62 6.90 -9.16
CA GLN A 270 -14.46 6.02 -9.36
C GLN A 270 -13.48 6.10 -8.18
N ASN A 271 -13.25 7.30 -7.64
CA ASN A 271 -12.42 7.47 -6.46
C ASN A 271 -13.02 6.79 -5.22
N GLU A 272 -14.35 6.87 -5.00
CA GLU A 272 -15.02 6.15 -3.92
C GLU A 272 -14.92 4.62 -4.04
N GLU A 273 -15.03 4.09 -5.26
CA GLU A 273 -14.81 2.67 -5.53
C GLU A 273 -13.36 2.27 -5.22
N ALA A 274 -12.38 3.10 -5.63
CA ALA A 274 -10.97 2.88 -5.31
C ALA A 274 -10.69 2.92 -3.80
N GLN A 275 -11.31 3.86 -3.07
CA GLN A 275 -11.22 3.94 -1.61
C GLN A 275 -11.77 2.69 -0.94
N LYS A 276 -12.94 2.20 -1.37
CA LYS A 276 -13.54 0.95 -0.85
C LYS A 276 -12.64 -0.24 -1.12
N SER A 277 -12.09 -0.37 -2.33
CA SER A 277 -11.14 -1.43 -2.67
C SER A 277 -9.91 -1.37 -1.76
N LYS A 278 -9.34 -0.18 -1.56
CA LYS A 278 -8.16 0.00 -0.69
C LYS A 278 -8.46 -0.28 0.78
N GLN A 279 -9.63 0.07 1.28
CA GLN A 279 -10.03 -0.29 2.64
C GLN A 279 -10.12 -1.81 2.84
N VAL A 280 -10.59 -2.55 1.82
CA VAL A 280 -10.59 -4.02 1.85
C VAL A 280 -9.17 -4.59 1.81
N GLU A 281 -8.24 -3.98 1.07
CA GLU A 281 -6.83 -4.38 1.07
C GLU A 281 -6.10 -4.11 2.41
N ILE A 282 -6.55 -3.09 3.15
CA ILE A 282 -6.00 -2.71 4.46
C ILE A 282 -6.54 -3.60 5.60
N ALA A 283 -7.78 -4.07 5.49
CA ALA A 283 -8.53 -4.79 6.53
C ALA A 283 -8.11 -6.26 6.71
#